data_AF-A0A2P7QW20-F1
#
_entry.id   AF-A0A2P7QW20-F1
#
_cell.length_a   1.000
_cell.length_b   1.000
_cell.length_c   1.000
_cell.angle_alpha   90.00
_cell.angle_beta   90.00
_cell.angle_gamma   90.00
#
_symmetry.space_group_name_H-M   'P 1'
#
loop_
_entity.id
_entity.type
_entity.pdbx_description
1 polymer ?
#
loop_
_entity_poly.entity_id
_entity_poly.type
_entity_poly.pdbx_seq_one_letter_code
_entity_poly.pdbx_strand_id
1 'polypeptide(L)' 'MFQATAMPVLTESDVRFHCLRAVQSLPKAIIRDLSGKPETRERALVHAADILAGRFAGLTITAPDLRPNMDWGAMKN' A
#
# COMPACT_ATOMS: atom_id res chain seq x y z
N MET A 1 2.99 -16.01 29.69
CA MET A 1 1.87 -15.77 28.77
C MET A 1 2.29 -14.65 27.82
N PHE A 2 2.47 -14.92 26.54
CA PHE A 2 2.73 -13.88 25.55
C PHE A 2 1.38 -13.42 25.00
N GLN A 3 1.00 -12.17 25.27
CA GLN A 3 -0.11 -11.52 24.58
C GLN A 3 0.34 -11.30 23.13
N ALA A 4 -0.24 -12.04 22.19
CA ALA A 4 -0.16 -11.71 20.79
C ALA A 4 -0.94 -10.40 20.58
N THR A 5 -0.25 -9.27 20.55
CA THR A 5 -0.82 -8.02 20.07
C THR A 5 -1.15 -8.21 18.60
N ALA A 6 -2.44 -8.44 18.31
CA ALA A 6 -2.94 -8.49 16.94
C ALA A 6 -2.52 -7.19 16.25
N MET A 7 -1.66 -7.30 15.25
CA MET A 7 -1.27 -6.13 14.47
C MET A 7 -2.51 -5.65 13.71
N PRO A 8 -2.81 -4.34 13.71
CA PRO A 8 -3.98 -3.83 13.04
C PRO A 8 -3.88 -4.15 11.54
N VAL A 9 -4.77 -5.00 11.05
CA VAL A 9 -4.90 -5.30 9.63
C VAL A 9 -5.52 -4.06 8.97
N LEU A 10 -4.79 -3.44 8.05
CA LEU A 10 -5.31 -2.32 7.27
C LEU A 10 -6.40 -2.83 6.33
N THR A 11 -7.55 -2.15 6.33
CA THR A 11 -8.59 -2.37 5.33
C THR A 11 -8.19 -1.71 4.00
N GLU A 12 -8.86 -2.07 2.90
CA GLU A 12 -8.68 -1.37 1.61
C GLU A 12 -8.94 0.14 1.75
N SER A 13 -9.91 0.52 2.59
CA SER A 13 -10.24 1.92 2.84
C SER A 13 -9.11 2.67 3.54
N ASP A 14 -8.44 2.02 4.49
CA ASP A 14 -7.27 2.59 5.18
C ASP A 14 -6.10 2.78 4.21
N VAL A 15 -5.82 1.76 3.39
CA VAL A 15 -4.78 1.85 2.36
C VAL A 15 -5.08 2.99 1.38
N ARG A 16 -6.32 3.09 0.90
CA ARG A 16 -6.76 4.17 0.02
C ARG A 16 -6.60 5.54 0.68
N PHE A 17 -6.96 5.66 1.96
CA PHE A 17 -6.78 6.89 2.72
C PHE A 17 -5.30 7.30 2.81
N HIS A 18 -4.41 6.37 3.17
CA HIS A 18 -2.97 6.65 3.26
C HIS A 18 -2.36 7.05 1.91
N CYS A 19 -2.74 6.37 0.83
CA CYS A 19 -2.32 6.72 -0.53
C CYS A 19 -2.79 8.13 -0.92
N LEU A 20 -4.06 8.47 -0.67
CA LEU A 20 -4.59 9.81 -0.98
C LEU A 20 -3.87 10.90 -0.19
N ARG A 21 -3.60 10.68 1.11
CA ARG A 21 -2.85 11.62 1.94
C ARG A 21 -1.41 11.79 1.47
N ALA A 22 -0.77 10.72 0.99
CA ALA A 22 0.57 10.78 0.43
C ALA A 22 0.59 11.63 -0.84
N VAL A 23 -0.33 11.38 -1.79
CA VAL A 23 -0.46 12.14 -3.04
C VAL A 23 -0.73 13.63 -2.77
N GLN A 24 -1.61 13.94 -1.82
CA GLN A 24 -1.88 15.33 -1.40
C GLN A 24 -0.68 16.02 -0.77
N SER A 25 0.28 15.27 -0.24
CA SER A 25 1.50 15.83 0.37
C SER A 25 2.68 15.96 -0.60
N LEU A 26 2.53 15.55 -1.86
CA LEU A 26 3.60 15.66 -2.85
C LEU A 26 3.91 17.15 -3.14
N PRO A 27 5.20 17.52 -3.24
CA PRO A 27 5.58 18.86 -3.67
C PRO A 27 5.05 19.16 -5.08
N LYS A 28 4.65 20.41 -5.33
CA LYS A 28 4.16 20.86 -6.65
C LYS A 28 5.13 20.57 -7.79
N ALA A 29 6.44 20.64 -7.52
CA ALA A 29 7.47 20.31 -8.49
C ALA A 29 7.42 18.83 -8.92
N ILE A 30 7.28 17.91 -7.95
CA ILE A 30 7.14 16.47 -8.23
C ILE A 30 5.86 16.21 -9.03
N ILE A 31 4.74 16.82 -8.64
CA ILE A 31 3.47 16.69 -9.38
C ILE A 31 3.62 17.13 -10.83
N ARG A 32 4.27 18.28 -11.06
CA ARG A 32 4.55 18.77 -12.41
C ARG A 32 5.44 17.81 -13.20
N ASP A 33 6.49 17.30 -12.57
CA ASP A 33 7.49 16.45 -13.24
C ASP A 33 6.91 15.06 -13.56
N LEU A 34 5.94 14.57 -12.78
CA LEU A 34 5.17 13.34 -13.07
C LEU A 34 4.35 13.44 -14.37
N SER A 35 3.85 14.63 -14.70
CA SER A 35 3.16 14.91 -15.98
C SER A 35 4.11 15.43 -17.08
N GLY A 36 5.41 15.48 -16.79
CA GLY A 36 6.42 16.06 -17.66
C GLY A 36 7.04 15.09 -18.67
N LYS A 37 8.26 15.42 -19.10
CA LYS A 37 9.02 14.60 -20.05
C LYS A 37 9.42 13.25 -19.42
N PRO A 38 9.62 12.19 -20.23
CA PRO A 38 10.05 10.88 -19.73
C PRO A 38 11.28 10.95 -18.82
N GLU A 39 12.29 11.76 -19.15
CA GLU A 39 13.55 11.86 -18.39
C GLU A 39 13.39 12.42 -16.96
N THR A 40 12.39 13.28 -16.75
CA THR A 40 12.08 13.85 -15.44
C THR A 40 11.03 13.03 -14.70
N ARG A 41 10.12 12.39 -15.44
CA ARG A 41 9.02 11.58 -14.91
C ARG A 41 9.53 10.38 -14.12
N GLU A 42 10.54 9.66 -14.61
CA GLU A 42 11.05 8.47 -13.93
C GLU A 42 11.61 8.81 -12.54
N ARG A 43 12.42 9.87 -12.44
CA ARG A 43 12.93 10.36 -11.15
C ARG A 43 11.81 10.85 -10.23
N ALA A 44 10.82 11.54 -10.78
CA ALA A 44 9.67 12.00 -10.01
C ALA A 44 8.82 10.83 -9.48
N LEU A 45 8.70 9.73 -10.25
CA LEU A 45 8.02 8.50 -9.82
C LEU A 45 8.73 7.85 -8.63
N VAL A 46 10.05 7.75 -8.66
CA VAL A 46 10.84 7.20 -7.54
C VAL A 46 10.62 8.04 -6.27
N HIS A 47 10.75 9.36 -6.35
CA HIS A 47 10.51 10.23 -5.20
C HIS A 47 9.06 10.16 -4.68
N ALA A 48 8.08 10.10 -5.57
CA ALA A 48 6.68 9.95 -5.16
C ALA A 48 6.46 8.61 -4.46
N ALA A 49 7.08 7.53 -4.94
CA ALA A 49 7.02 6.22 -4.33
C ALA A 49 7.67 6.20 -2.93
N ASP A 50 8.82 6.86 -2.75
CA ASP A 50 9.47 6.96 -1.43
C ASP A 50 8.59 7.68 -0.40
N ILE A 51 7.93 8.77 -0.81
CA ILE A 51 6.99 9.51 0.04
C ILE A 51 5.79 8.64 0.40
N LEU A 52 5.26 7.86 -0.55
CA LEU A 52 4.18 6.91 -0.29
C LEU A 52 4.64 5.82 0.68
N ALA A 53 5.78 5.18 0.42
CA ALA A 53 6.32 4.11 1.24
C ALA A 53 6.59 4.57 2.68
N GLY A 54 7.09 5.78 2.87
CA GLY A 54 7.30 6.37 4.19
C GLY A 54 6.02 6.51 5.03
N ARG A 55 4.83 6.58 4.40
CA ARG A 55 3.54 6.58 5.13
C ARG A 55 3.15 5.21 5.66
N PHE A 56 3.66 4.14 5.05
CA PHE A 56 3.45 2.78 5.48
C PHE A 56 4.58 2.27 6.38
N ALA A 57 5.64 3.06 6.59
CA ALA A 57 6.72 2.73 7.52
C ALA A 57 6.15 2.54 8.94
N GLY A 58 6.35 1.34 9.51
CA GLY A 58 5.82 0.98 10.83
C GLY A 58 4.40 0.39 10.82
N LEU A 59 3.77 0.25 9.65
CA LEU A 59 2.52 -0.50 9.50
C LEU A 59 2.82 -1.94 9.09
N THR A 60 2.11 -2.90 9.69
CA THR A 60 2.18 -4.30 9.27
C THR A 60 1.14 -4.54 8.19
N ILE A 61 1.61 -4.52 6.94
CA ILE A 61 0.80 -4.89 5.79
C ILE A 61 0.79 -6.41 5.74
N THR A 62 -0.25 -7.01 6.30
CA THR A 62 -0.48 -8.45 6.15
C THR A 62 -1.12 -8.66 4.79
N ALA A 63 -0.47 -9.42 3.90
CA ALA A 63 -1.14 -9.86 2.68
C ALA A 63 -2.42 -10.62 3.09
N PRO A 64 -3.57 -10.40 2.43
CA PRO A 64 -4.75 -11.21 2.72
C PRO A 64 -4.34 -12.68 2.58
N ASP A 65 -4.61 -13.48 3.62
CA ASP A 65 -4.36 -14.91 3.55
C ASP A 65 -4.97 -15.42 2.25
N LEU A 66 -4.12 -15.95 1.37
CA LEU A 66 -4.54 -16.84 0.31
C LEU A 66 -5.10 -18.08 1.01
N ARG A 67 -6.31 -18.01 1.56
CA ARG A 67 -7.09 -19.22 1.74
C ARG A 67 -7.51 -19.60 0.32
N PRO A 68 -6.88 -20.61 -0.28
CA PRO A 68 -7.38 -21.14 -1.54
C PRO A 68 -8.80 -21.61 -1.22
N ASN A 69 -9.73 -21.31 -2.13
CA ASN A 69 -11.08 -21.82 -2.20
C ASN A 69 -11.38 -22.94 -1.18
N MET A 70 -12.34 -22.67 -0.30
CA MET A 70 -13.08 -23.70 0.44
C MET A 70 -13.13 -24.99 -0.37
N ASP A 71 -12.69 -26.06 0.27
CA ASP A 71 -12.63 -27.42 -0.22
C ASP A 71 -14.03 -27.91 -0.62
N TRP A 72 -14.51 -27.50 -1.81
CA TRP A 72 -15.75 -28.03 -2.43
C TRP A 72 -15.57 -29.50 -2.88
N GLY A 73 -14.41 -30.12 -2.62
CA GLY A 73 -14.10 -31.50 -2.96
C GLY A 73 -14.24 -32.51 -1.80
N ALA A 74 -14.32 -32.07 -0.55
CA ALA A 74 -14.40 -32.96 0.62
C ALA A 74 -15.84 -33.28 1.10
N MET A 75 -16.87 -32.92 0.32
CA MET A 75 -18.22 -33.48 0.47
C MET A 75 -18.50 -34.50 -0.64
N LYS A 76 -17.73 -35.60 -0.62
CA LYS A 76 -18.15 -36.86 -1.24
C LYS A 76 -18.06 -37.97 -0.19
N ASN A 77 -19.18 -38.20 0.49
CA ASN A 77 -19.82 -39.51 0.70
C ASN A 77 -21.08 -39.33 1.55
#